data_AF-A0A139X0F8-F1
#
_entry.id   AF-A0A139X0F8-F1
#
_cell.length_a   1.000
_cell.length_b   1.000
_cell.length_c   1.000
_cell.angle_alpha   90.00
_cell.angle_beta   90.00
_cell.angle_gamma   90.00
#
_symmetry.space_group_name_H-M   'P 1'
#
loop_
_entity.id
_entity.type
_entity.pdbx_description
1 polymer ?
#
loop_
_entity_poly.entity_id
_entity_poly.type
_entity_poly.pdbx_seq_one_letter_code
_entity_poly.pdbx_strand_id
1 'polypeptide(L)'
;MARKKVVQTTEYLDEISIRKGAKVTLINACSSQVDHRNGTLLGKRIAERFFTFDGEVWQADKNAAIVIKNRASDFQITRFMKKEQVHKILLERTASFLADHGHSLESAVSMGWLDEKHIKQGKPLRRRR
;
A
#
# COMPACT_ATOMS: atom_id res chain seq x y z
N MET A 1 8.69 9.27 26.34
CA MET A 1 9.44 8.00 26.22
C MET A 1 8.51 6.91 25.70
N ALA A 2 8.72 6.39 24.48
CA ALA A 2 8.16 5.12 23.97
C ALA A 2 8.67 4.88 22.53
N ARG A 3 9.90 4.38 22.38
CA ARG A 3 10.47 3.92 21.08
C ARG A 3 11.28 2.63 21.20
N LYS A 4 11.10 1.84 22.29
CA LYS A 4 11.91 0.62 22.51
C LYS A 4 11.34 -0.66 21.90
N LYS A 5 10.03 -0.78 21.64
CA LYS A 5 9.44 -2.04 21.17
C LYS A 5 9.70 -2.38 19.69
N VAL A 6 9.85 -1.39 18.81
CA VAL A 6 10.08 -1.63 17.37
C VAL A 6 11.54 -2.02 17.08
N VAL A 7 12.47 -1.61 17.95
CA VAL A 7 13.91 -1.83 17.77
C VAL A 7 14.30 -3.28 18.06
N GLN A 8 13.69 -3.90 19.08
CA GLN A 8 14.04 -5.27 19.49
C GLN A 8 13.64 -6.35 18.47
N THR A 9 12.56 -6.14 17.70
CA THR A 9 12.12 -7.14 16.70
C THR A 9 12.99 -7.14 15.45
N THR A 10 13.51 -6.00 15.02
CA THR A 10 14.43 -5.95 13.86
C THR A 10 15.79 -6.55 14.19
N GLU A 11 16.32 -6.27 15.39
CA GLU A 11 17.60 -6.83 15.84
C GLU A 11 17.56 -8.37 15.91
N TYR A 12 16.45 -8.92 16.41
CA TYR A 12 16.23 -10.37 16.45
C TYR A 12 16.09 -10.99 15.05
N LEU A 13 15.39 -10.31 14.14
CA LEU A 13 15.27 -10.76 12.74
C LEU A 13 16.62 -10.71 12.03
N ASP A 14 17.44 -9.70 12.31
CA ASP A 14 18.79 -9.58 11.76
C ASP A 14 19.68 -10.74 12.24
N GLU A 15 19.65 -11.07 13.54
CA GLU A 15 20.39 -12.21 14.12
C GLU A 15 19.98 -13.54 13.47
N ILE A 16 18.68 -13.80 13.33
CA ILE A 16 18.18 -15.01 12.66
C ILE A 16 18.59 -15.04 11.19
N SER A 17 18.53 -13.89 10.51
CA SER A 17 18.85 -13.82 9.08
C SER A 17 20.30 -14.21 8.82
N ILE A 18 21.24 -13.73 9.64
CA ILE A 18 22.66 -14.10 9.58
C ILE A 18 22.81 -15.62 9.76
N ARG A 19 22.17 -16.20 10.78
CA ARG A 19 22.23 -17.65 11.05
C ARG A 19 21.65 -18.51 9.93
N LYS A 20 20.69 -18.00 9.18
CA LYS A 20 19.99 -18.73 8.11
C LYS A 20 20.50 -18.38 6.70
N GLY A 21 21.52 -17.53 6.57
CA GLY A 21 21.98 -17.03 5.27
C GLY A 21 20.90 -16.23 4.53
N ALA A 22 19.96 -15.63 5.26
CA ALA A 22 18.89 -14.79 4.71
C ALA A 22 19.24 -13.30 4.83
N LYS A 23 18.55 -12.46 4.07
CA LYS A 23 18.71 -11.01 4.10
C LYS A 23 17.41 -10.32 4.52
N VAL A 24 17.47 -9.50 5.57
CA VAL A 24 16.37 -8.61 5.94
C VAL A 24 16.53 -7.30 5.18
N THR A 25 15.44 -6.79 4.62
CA THR A 25 15.42 -5.47 3.96
C THR A 25 14.24 -4.67 4.46
N LEU A 26 14.53 -3.45 4.91
CA LEU A 26 13.51 -2.53 5.40
C LEU A 26 12.95 -1.72 4.23
N ILE A 27 11.63 -1.77 4.08
CA ILE A 27 10.89 -1.09 3.01
C ILE A 27 9.99 0.00 3.57
N ASN A 28 9.37 0.79 2.69
CA ASN A 28 8.34 1.73 3.09
C ASN A 28 7.09 1.00 3.59
N ALA A 29 6.44 1.54 4.62
CA ALA A 29 5.22 0.97 5.17
C ALA A 29 4.12 0.86 4.10
N CYS A 30 3.59 -0.35 3.92
CA CYS A 30 2.55 -0.59 2.92
C CYS A 30 1.18 -0.13 3.42
N SER A 31 0.39 0.47 2.53
CA SER A 31 -1.03 0.65 2.77
C SER A 31 -1.73 -0.69 2.56
N SER A 32 -2.51 -1.13 3.53
CA SER A 32 -3.39 -2.31 3.46
C SER A 32 -4.51 -2.20 2.42
N GLN A 33 -4.45 -1.18 1.57
CA GLN A 33 -5.45 -0.79 0.58
C GLN A 33 -4.97 -1.07 -0.85
N VAL A 34 -3.70 -1.43 -1.05
CA VAL A 34 -3.17 -1.75 -2.37
C VAL A 34 -3.54 -3.18 -2.75
N ASP A 35 -4.03 -3.36 -3.97
CA ASP A 35 -4.19 -4.67 -4.57
C ASP A 35 -2.84 -5.16 -5.10
N HIS A 36 -2.38 -6.32 -4.59
CA HIS A 36 -1.09 -6.89 -4.97
C HIS A 36 -0.97 -7.29 -6.44
N ARG A 37 -2.10 -7.53 -7.13
CA ARG A 37 -2.13 -8.02 -8.53
C ARG A 37 -1.73 -6.95 -9.52
N ASN A 38 -2.17 -5.72 -9.30
CA ASN A 38 -2.02 -4.60 -10.22
C ASN A 38 -1.29 -3.40 -9.59
N GLY A 39 -1.02 -3.42 -8.28
CA GLY A 39 -0.32 -2.35 -7.57
C GLY A 39 -1.13 -1.05 -7.43
N THR A 40 -2.45 -1.12 -7.61
CA THR A 40 -3.36 0.03 -7.59
C THR A 40 -4.11 0.16 -6.26
N LEU A 41 -4.86 1.25 -6.10
CA LEU A 41 -5.79 1.49 -5.00
C LEU A 41 -7.21 0.94 -5.28
N LEU A 42 -7.37 0.08 -6.29
CA LEU A 42 -8.63 -0.51 -6.73
C LEU A 42 -8.99 -1.74 -5.89
N GLY A 43 -9.25 -1.50 -4.61
CA GLY A 43 -9.69 -2.53 -3.70
C GLY A 43 -9.90 -1.97 -2.30
N LYS A 44 -10.44 -2.79 -1.42
CA LYS A 44 -10.78 -2.40 -0.05
C LYS A 44 -10.57 -3.54 0.92
N ARG A 45 -9.78 -3.28 1.96
CA ARG A 45 -9.71 -4.17 3.13
C ARG A 45 -10.93 -3.95 4.01
N ILE A 46 -11.61 -5.04 4.35
CA ILE A 46 -12.65 -5.08 5.39
C ILE A 46 -12.34 -6.29 6.27
N ALA A 47 -11.92 -6.03 7.50
CA ALA A 47 -11.45 -7.04 8.45
C ALA A 47 -10.33 -7.93 7.84
N GLU A 48 -10.59 -9.24 7.75
CA GLU A 48 -9.68 -10.28 7.27
C GLU A 48 -9.70 -10.45 5.75
N ARG A 49 -10.56 -9.71 5.05
CA ARG A 49 -10.77 -9.83 3.61
C ARG A 49 -10.31 -8.57 2.89
N PHE A 50 -9.78 -8.77 1.69
CA PHE A 50 -9.47 -7.74 0.73
C PHE A 50 -10.34 -7.96 -0.50
N PHE A 51 -11.22 -6.99 -0.78
CA PHE A 51 -12.12 -7.00 -1.92
C PHE A 51 -11.48 -6.23 -3.06
N THR A 52 -11.30 -6.86 -4.20
CA THR A 52 -10.75 -6.26 -5.42
C THR A 52 -11.87 -5.60 -6.24
N PHE A 53 -11.51 -4.75 -7.21
CA PHE A 53 -12.50 -4.10 -8.06
C PHE A 53 -13.22 -5.05 -9.04
N ASP A 54 -12.58 -6.16 -9.41
CA ASP A 54 -13.12 -7.18 -10.30
C ASP A 54 -13.92 -8.27 -9.55
N GLY A 55 -14.12 -8.09 -8.24
CA GLY A 55 -15.00 -8.93 -7.43
C GLY A 55 -14.33 -10.13 -6.76
N GLU A 56 -13.04 -10.36 -7.00
CA GLU A 56 -12.28 -11.36 -6.26
C GLU A 56 -12.06 -10.94 -4.80
N VAL A 57 -11.96 -11.94 -3.92
CA VAL A 57 -11.72 -11.73 -2.49
C VAL A 57 -10.48 -12.49 -2.05
N TRP A 58 -9.56 -11.78 -1.42
CA TRP A 58 -8.31 -12.31 -0.90
C TRP A 58 -8.27 -12.22 0.62
N GLN A 59 -7.50 -13.12 1.26
CA GLN A 59 -7.15 -12.94 2.67
C GLN A 59 -6.26 -11.69 2.79
N ALA A 60 -6.64 -10.77 3.69
CA ALA A 60 -6.09 -9.42 3.71
C ALA A 60 -4.59 -9.38 4.04
N ASP A 61 -4.11 -10.26 4.90
CA ASP A 61 -2.70 -10.30 5.30
C ASP A 61 -1.83 -10.96 4.22
N LYS A 62 -2.36 -11.93 3.47
CA LYS A 62 -1.73 -12.51 2.28
C LYS A 62 -1.56 -11.44 1.20
N ASN A 63 -2.60 -10.67 0.93
CA ASN A 63 -2.51 -9.51 0.03
C ASN A 63 -1.42 -8.54 0.51
N ALA A 64 -1.46 -8.13 1.79
CA ALA A 64 -0.48 -7.21 2.35
C ALA A 64 0.96 -7.75 2.30
N ALA A 65 1.17 -9.04 2.57
CA ALA A 65 2.48 -9.68 2.49
C ALA A 65 3.04 -9.68 1.07
N ILE A 66 2.21 -9.92 0.05
CA ILE A 66 2.63 -9.85 -1.35
C ILE A 66 2.92 -8.40 -1.76
N VAL A 67 2.12 -7.42 -1.32
CA VAL A 67 2.42 -5.99 -1.54
C VAL A 67 3.79 -5.63 -0.93
N ILE A 68 4.09 -6.09 0.29
CA ILE A 68 5.40 -5.90 0.94
C ILE A 68 6.52 -6.52 0.09
N LYS A 69 6.33 -7.77 -0.38
CA LYS A 69 7.30 -8.44 -1.25
C LYS A 69 7.55 -7.64 -2.54
N ASN A 70 6.50 -7.20 -3.21
CA ASN A 70 6.59 -6.42 -4.44
C ASN A 70 7.26 -5.06 -4.20
N ARG A 71 7.01 -4.43 -3.04
CA ARG A 71 7.62 -3.15 -2.66
C ARG A 71 9.14 -3.22 -2.53
N ALA A 72 9.71 -4.38 -2.21
CA ALA A 72 11.17 -4.55 -2.16
C ALA A 72 11.84 -4.34 -3.53
N SER A 73 11.11 -4.51 -4.64
CA SER A 73 11.58 -4.30 -6.01
C SER A 73 11.03 -3.01 -6.65
N ASP A 74 10.38 -2.16 -5.87
CA ASP A 74 9.76 -0.92 -6.37
C ASP A 74 10.75 0.25 -6.33
N PHE A 75 11.13 0.74 -7.51
CA PHE A 75 12.09 1.83 -7.64
C PHE A 75 11.48 3.22 -7.42
N GLN A 76 10.15 3.36 -7.55
CA GLN A 76 9.49 4.66 -7.40
C GLN A 76 9.18 4.95 -5.93
N ILE A 77 8.89 3.93 -5.12
CA ILE A 77 8.55 4.09 -3.71
C ILE A 77 9.70 3.63 -2.81
N THR A 78 10.54 4.58 -2.39
CA THR A 78 11.68 4.29 -1.52
C THR A 78 11.29 4.25 -0.04
N ARG A 79 12.10 3.57 0.78
CA ARG A 79 11.87 3.35 2.23
C ARG A 79 11.45 4.61 2.99
N PHE A 80 12.11 5.74 2.73
CA PHE A 80 11.95 6.96 3.53
C PHE A 80 10.93 7.95 2.96
N MET A 81 10.23 7.61 1.88
CA MET A 81 9.18 8.48 1.35
C MET A 81 8.06 8.70 2.35
N LYS A 82 7.56 9.93 2.41
CA LYS A 82 6.41 10.28 3.25
C LYS A 82 5.14 9.67 2.69
N LYS A 83 4.17 9.41 3.57
CA LYS A 83 2.89 8.78 3.21
C LYS A 83 2.19 9.48 2.05
N GLU A 84 2.24 10.81 2.01
CA GLU A 84 1.60 11.63 0.97
C GLU A 84 2.26 11.42 -0.40
N GLN A 85 3.59 11.29 -0.44
CA GLN A 85 4.34 11.01 -1.68
C GLN A 85 4.03 9.60 -2.19
N VAL A 86 4.01 8.63 -1.28
CA VAL A 86 3.64 7.24 -1.60
C VAL A 86 2.21 7.15 -2.13
N HIS A 87 1.27 7.83 -1.46
CA HIS A 87 -0.12 7.85 -1.88
C HIS A 87 -0.30 8.50 -3.26
N LYS A 88 0.43 9.58 -3.55
CA LYS A 88 0.45 10.22 -4.87
C LYS A 88 0.91 9.25 -5.97
N ILE A 89 2.02 8.54 -5.77
CA ILE A 89 2.54 7.55 -6.73
C ILE A 89 1.52 6.42 -6.95
N LEU A 90 0.91 5.91 -5.88
CA LEU A 90 -0.12 4.86 -5.98
C LEU A 90 -1.37 5.35 -6.71
N LEU A 91 -1.77 6.60 -6.51
CA LEU A 91 -2.89 7.21 -7.22
C LEU A 91 -2.58 7.40 -8.72
N GLU A 92 -1.36 7.83 -9.05
CA GLU A 92 -0.90 7.93 -10.45
C GLU A 92 -0.91 6.56 -11.14
N ARG A 93 -0.38 5.52 -10.49
CA ARG A 93 -0.45 4.13 -11.00
C ARG A 93 -1.89 3.66 -11.22
N THR A 94 -2.77 4.02 -10.29
CA THR A 94 -4.20 3.70 -10.38
C THR A 94 -4.84 4.40 -11.59
N ALA A 95 -4.49 5.67 -11.82
CA ALA A 95 -4.96 6.42 -12.97
C ALA A 95 -4.48 5.83 -14.30
N SER A 96 -3.18 5.48 -14.40
CA SER A 96 -2.63 4.80 -15.59
C SER A 96 -3.32 3.47 -15.85
N PHE A 97 -3.46 2.63 -14.82
CA PHE A 97 -4.14 1.34 -14.96
C PHE A 97 -5.58 1.49 -15.45
N LEU A 98 -6.34 2.43 -14.88
CA LEU A 98 -7.71 2.69 -15.33
C LEU A 98 -7.75 3.20 -16.77
N ALA A 99 -6.83 4.10 -17.15
CA ALA A 99 -6.76 4.63 -18.51
C ALA A 99 -6.49 3.53 -19.53
N ASP A 100 -5.59 2.59 -19.22
CA ASP A 100 -5.31 1.41 -20.05
C ASP A 100 -6.54 0.49 -20.21
N HIS A 101 -7.49 0.57 -19.27
CA HIS A 101 -8.77 -0.16 -19.29
C HIS A 101 -9.96 0.70 -19.74
N GLY A 102 -9.73 1.91 -20.25
CA GLY A 102 -10.80 2.78 -20.77
C GLY A 102 -11.63 3.50 -19.70
N HIS A 103 -11.11 3.62 -18.48
CA HIS A 103 -11.80 4.23 -17.34
C HIS A 103 -11.04 5.45 -16.79
N SER A 104 -11.78 6.39 -16.21
CA SER A 104 -11.22 7.51 -15.43
C SER A 104 -11.30 7.25 -13.93
N LEU A 105 -10.52 7.99 -13.12
CA LEU A 105 -10.65 7.96 -11.65
C LEU A 105 -12.07 8.28 -11.18
N GLU A 106 -12.74 9.23 -11.82
CA GLU A 106 -14.12 9.61 -11.50
C GLU A 106 -15.09 8.48 -11.80
N SER A 107 -14.93 7.81 -12.95
CA SER A 107 -15.74 6.64 -13.28
C SER A 107 -15.51 5.49 -12.30
N ALA A 108 -14.27 5.25 -11.87
CA ALA A 108 -13.94 4.23 -10.88
C ALA A 108 -14.55 4.52 -9.50
N VAL A 109 -14.65 5.79 -9.11
CA VAL A 109 -15.40 6.19 -7.90
C VAL A 109 -16.89 5.92 -8.08
N SER A 110 -17.46 6.30 -9.24
CA SER A 110 -18.88 6.08 -9.53
C SER A 110 -19.26 4.60 -9.54
N MET A 111 -18.35 3.72 -9.98
CA MET A 111 -18.52 2.27 -9.98
C MET A 111 -18.24 1.62 -8.62
N GLY A 112 -17.78 2.39 -7.63
CA GLY A 112 -17.45 1.90 -6.29
C GLY A 112 -16.11 1.14 -6.20
N TRP A 113 -15.30 1.17 -7.26
CA TRP A 113 -13.99 0.51 -7.32
C TRP A 113 -12.91 1.27 -6.54
N LEU A 114 -13.00 2.61 -6.56
CA LEU A 114 -12.07 3.50 -5.88
C LEU A 114 -12.79 4.27 -4.76
N ASP A 115 -12.20 4.29 -3.57
CA ASP A 115 -12.70 5.09 -2.45
C ASP A 115 -12.41 6.58 -2.69
N GLU A 116 -13.46 7.41 -2.65
CA GLU A 116 -13.40 8.86 -2.91
C GLU A 116 -12.37 9.59 -2.01
N LYS A 117 -12.05 9.05 -0.83
CA LYS A 117 -11.02 9.60 0.06
C LYS A 117 -9.66 9.73 -0.63
N HIS A 118 -9.36 8.87 -1.60
CA HIS A 118 -8.08 8.90 -2.31
C HIS A 118 -7.96 10.11 -3.23
N ILE A 119 -9.06 10.63 -3.75
CA ILE A 119 -9.07 11.86 -4.55
C ILE A 119 -8.98 13.08 -3.62
N LYS A 120 -9.64 13.03 -2.46
CA LYS A 120 -9.73 14.17 -1.52
C LYS A 120 -8.48 14.39 -0.66
N GLN A 121 -7.60 13.40 -0.51
CA GLN A 121 -6.41 13.48 0.36
C GLN A 121 -5.33 14.49 -0.08
N GLY A 122 -5.44 15.06 -1.29
CA GLY A 122 -4.58 16.17 -1.75
C GLY A 122 -4.96 17.55 -1.21
N LYS A 123 -6.09 17.70 -0.49
CA LYS A 123 -6.49 18.98 0.12
C LYS A 123 -5.79 19.14 1.47
N PRO A 124 -5.10 20.27 1.74
CA PRO A 124 -4.47 20.48 3.03
C PRO A 124 -5.52 20.37 4.15
N LEU A 125 -5.19 19.64 5.21
CA LEU A 125 -6.00 19.57 6.42
C LEU A 125 -6.31 21.01 6.87
N ARG A 126 -7.57 21.43 6.75
CA ARG A 126 -8.05 22.63 7.44
C ARG A 126 -7.80 22.36 8.93
N ARG A 127 -6.76 22.99 9.49
CA ARG A 127 -6.54 23.02 10.94
C ARG A 127 -7.84 23.51 11.56
N ARG A 128 -8.56 22.63 12.25
CA ARG A 128 -9.60 23.06 13.19
C ARG A 128 -8.84 23.83 14.29
N ARG A 129 -9.17 25.12 14.40
CA ARG A 129 -8.78 25.97 15.54
C ARG A 129 -9.50 25.48 16.79
#